data_AF-A0A1V8PP77-F1
#
_entry.id   AF-A0A1V8PP77-F1
#
_cell.length_a   1.000
_cell.length_b   1.000
_cell.length_c   1.000
_cell.angle_alpha   90.00
_cell.angle_beta   90.00
_cell.angle_gamma   90.00
#
_symmetry.space_group_name_H-M   'P 1'
#
loop_
_entity.id
_entity.type
_entity.pdbx_description
1 polymer ?
#
loop_
_entity_poly.entity_id
_entity_poly.type
_entity_poly.pdbx_seq_one_letter_code
_entity_poly.pdbx_strand_id
1 'polypeptide(L)' 'MRRQVALRQGLVDGFSDTDSVIAVFRGIPYDKPSRWRITICFVS' A
#
# COMPACT_ATOMS: atom_id res chain seq x y z
N MET A 1 -6.43 15.59 -1.21
CA MET A 1 -7.04 15.15 0.06
C MET A 1 -6.32 13.90 0.59
N ARG A 2 -6.14 13.77 1.91
CA ARG A 2 -5.61 12.54 2.52
C ARG A 2 -6.74 11.54 2.77
N ARG A 3 -6.51 10.26 2.50
CA ARG A 3 -7.49 9.19 2.74
C ARG A 3 -6.83 8.04 3.49
N GLN A 4 -7.43 7.62 4.59
CA GLN A 4 -6.96 6.48 5.38
C GLN A 4 -7.73 5.22 5.05
N VAL A 5 -7.02 4.10 4.97
CA VAL A 5 -7.59 2.76 4.79
C VAL A 5 -6.99 1.82 5.83
N ALA A 6 -7.85 1.06 6.50
CA ALA A 6 -7.44 0.00 7.42
C ALA A 6 -7.14 -1.29 6.64
N LEU A 7 -5.92 -1.78 6.79
CA LEU A 7 -5.48 -3.10 6.35
C LEU A 7 -5.35 -4.03 7.55
N ARG A 8 -5.25 -5.34 7.30
CA ARG A 8 -4.94 -6.33 8.36
C ARG A 8 -3.65 -5.99 9.14
N GLN A 9 -2.74 -5.28 8.49
CA GLN A 9 -1.41 -4.95 9.01
C GLN A 9 -1.37 -3.59 9.73
N GLY A 10 -2.43 -2.79 9.64
CA GLY A 10 -2.46 -1.43 10.19
C GLY A 10 -3.17 -0.42 9.29
N LEU A 11 -3.09 0.85 9.66
CA LEU A 11 -3.65 1.97 8.88
C LEU A 11 -2.63 2.47 7.86
N VAL A 12 -3.09 2.76 6.65
CA VAL A 12 -2.28 3.37 5.59
C VAL A 12 -2.93 4.67 5.14
N ASP A 13 -2.11 5.71 5.05
CA ASP A 13 -2.46 6.97 4.43
C ASP A 13 -2.18 6.95 2.92
N GLY A 14 -3.18 7.34 2.14
CA GLY A 14 -3.10 7.54 0.71
C GLY A 14 -3.40 8.98 0.32
N PHE A 15 -3.15 9.25 -0.94
CA PHE A 15 -3.45 10.54 -1.56
C PHE A 15 -4.53 10.35 -2.63
N SER A 16 -5.50 11.25 -2.63
CA SER A 16 -6.42 11.45 -3.75
C SER A 16 -6.43 12.92 -4.12
N ASP A 17 -6.54 13.22 -5.41
CA ASP A 17 -6.88 14.59 -5.80
C ASP A 17 -8.33 14.91 -5.38
N THR A 18 -8.65 16.19 -5.25
CA THR A 18 -9.86 16.72 -4.63
C THR A 18 -11.15 16.24 -5.32
N ASP A 19 -11.06 15.88 -6.60
CA ASP A 19 -12.17 15.36 -7.43
C ASP A 19 -11.92 13.94 -7.97
N SER A 20 -10.85 13.27 -7.51
CA SER A 20 -10.52 11.93 -7.98
C SER A 20 -11.34 10.86 -7.24
N VAL A 21 -12.10 10.05 -7.99
CA VAL A 21 -12.75 8.83 -7.48
C VAL A 21 -11.71 7.78 -7.03
N ILE A 22 -10.47 7.90 -7.54
CA ILE A 22 -9.39 6.97 -7.28
C ILE A 22 -8.45 7.55 -6.21
N ALA A 23 -8.18 6.74 -5.17
CA ALA A 23 -7.15 7.02 -4.18
C ALA A 23 -5.92 6.14 -4.44
N VAL A 24 -4.73 6.75 -4.39
CA VAL A 24 -3.47 6.07 -4.66
C VAL A 24 -2.69 5.90 -3.36
N PHE A 25 -2.19 4.68 -3.15
CA PHE A 25 -1.35 4.32 -2.00
C PHE A 25 -0.05 3.71 -2.53
N ARG A 26 1.09 4.25 -2.10
CA ARG A 26 2.42 3.83 -2.60
C ARG A 26 3.27 3.30 -1.45
N GLY A 27 4.11 2.30 -1.76
CA GLY A 27 5.10 1.80 -0.82
C GLY A 27 4.53 1.03 0.38
N ILE A 28 3.33 0.45 0.26
CA ILE A 28 2.77 -0.42 1.31
C ILE A 28 3.63 -1.69 1.38
N PRO A 29 4.28 -1.97 2.52
CA PRO A 29 5.06 -3.19 2.66
C PRO A 29 4.12 -4.40 2.70
N TYR A 30 4.35 -5.38 1.84
CA TYR A 30 3.58 -6.62 1.82
C TYR A 30 4.25 -7.76 2.62
N ASP A 31 5.56 -7.68 2.81
CA ASP A 31 6.37 -8.66 3.54
C ASP A 31 7.56 -7.97 4.22
N LYS A 32 8.18 -8.65 5.19
CA LYS A 32 9.37 -8.16 5.88
C LYS A 32 10.60 -8.33 4.97
N PRO A 33 11.43 -7.28 4.78
CA PRO A 33 12.64 -7.40 3.99
C PRO A 33 13.60 -8.42 4.62
N SER A 34 14.19 -9.27 3.78
CA SER A 34 15.11 -10.32 4.20
C SER A 34 16.38 -10.27 3.35
N ARG A 35 17.54 -10.50 3.99
CA ARG A 35 18.85 -10.36 3.34
C ARG A 35 19.20 -11.51 2.39
N TRP A 36 18.66 -12.71 2.65
CA TRP A 36 19.06 -13.94 1.97
C TRP A 36 17.91 -14.69 1.29
N ARG A 37 16.68 -14.15 1.36
CA ARG A 37 15.48 -14.75 0.76
C ARG A 37 14.70 -13.69 -0.01
N ILE A 38 14.34 -14.03 -1.25
CA ILE A 38 13.55 -13.19 -2.14
C ILE A 38 12.11 -13.70 -2.12
N THR A 39 11.17 -12.81 -1.83
CA THR A 39 9.73 -13.05 -2.02
C THR A 39 9.32 -12.39 -3.34
N ILE A 40 8.71 -13.14 -4.25
CA ILE A 40 8.20 -12.62 -5.53
C ILE A 40 6.68 -12.70 -5.49
N CYS A 41 6.00 -11.56 -5.66
CA CYS A 41 4.55 -11.49 -5.78
C CYS A 41 4.14 -11.51 -7.25
N PHE A 42 3.39 -12.53 -7.65
CA PHE A 42 2.69 -12.54 -8.93
C PHE A 42 1.31 -11.91 -8.75
N VAL A 43 0.99 -10.94 -9.58
CA VAL A 43 -0.36 -10.37 -9.69
C VAL A 43 -1.00 -11.03 -10.89
N SER A 44 -2.02 -11.86 -10.64
CA SER A 44 -2.85 -12.50 -11.67
C SER A 44 -3.95 -11.57 -12.15
#